data_AF-A0ABD7M5C8-F1
#
_entry.id   AF-A0ABD7M5C8-F1
#
_cell.length_a   1.000
_cell.length_b   1.000
_cell.length_c   1.000
_cell.angle_alpha   90.00
_cell.angle_beta   90.00
_cell.angle_gamma   90.00
#
_symmetry.space_group_name_H-M   'P 1'
#
loop_
_entity.id
_entity.type
_entity.pdbx_description
1 polymer ?
#
loop_
_entity_poly.entity_id
_entity_poly.type
_entity_poly.pdbx_seq_one_letter_code
_entity_poly.pdbx_strand_id
1 'polypeptide(L)'
;MATSGSPEFDKLKKHLETTPSVKREVEFAFSALLTAANPSDRGLRFLFGNGAEWIIASAAWSAGVLVAPAGHNANGFDLGDLLDSARSLWSVKASASKTSSQVRLINFMGDGANAAWDEPTLFVGPYVDGAVLLDPTKDKTLAGKARKGSDALVLAGGVVKQYAKEHPENHVAFDVEVNSGAGGNDPYKFVKSILDPSHFPVLSKPFVASEPVKSTTKVDEIKSLADLKERGVLTEDQFQAALAGLLT
;
A
#
# COMPACT_ATOMS: atom_id res chain seq x y z
N MET A 1 -13.73 11.26 29.30
CA MET A 1 -13.82 11.00 27.85
C MET A 1 -13.72 9.49 27.67
N ALA A 2 -14.48 8.89 26.75
CA ALA A 2 -14.29 7.48 26.40
C ALA A 2 -12.90 7.30 25.77
N THR A 3 -12.24 6.19 26.09
CA THR A 3 -10.88 5.83 25.63
C THR A 3 -10.96 4.59 24.76
N SER A 4 -10.07 4.43 23.77
CA SER A 4 -10.05 3.23 22.92
C SER A 4 -9.62 1.96 23.64
N GLY A 5 -9.11 2.09 24.87
CA GLY A 5 -8.46 1.01 25.61
C GLY A 5 -7.02 0.77 25.16
N SER A 6 -6.46 1.58 24.26
CA SER A 6 -5.02 1.66 23.96
C SER A 6 -4.53 3.09 24.21
N PRO A 7 -3.73 3.31 25.27
CA PRO A 7 -3.14 4.62 25.56
C PRO A 7 -2.33 5.19 24.39
N GLU A 8 -1.67 4.31 23.62
CA GLU A 8 -0.87 4.65 22.45
C GLU A 8 -1.76 5.16 21.32
N PHE A 9 -2.89 4.50 21.04
CA PHE A 9 -3.84 4.96 20.04
C PHE A 9 -4.50 6.27 20.46
N ASP A 10 -4.88 6.39 21.74
CA ASP A 10 -5.47 7.61 22.27
C ASP A 10 -4.52 8.82 22.12
N LYS A 11 -3.20 8.61 22.32
CA LYS A 11 -2.16 9.62 22.05
C LYS A 11 -2.08 9.99 20.57
N LEU A 12 -2.00 9.00 19.68
CA LEU A 12 -1.95 9.23 18.23
C LEU A 12 -3.19 10.00 17.76
N LYS A 13 -4.37 9.54 18.15
CA LYS A 13 -5.65 10.16 17.82
C LYS A 13 -5.68 11.61 18.27
N LYS A 14 -5.43 11.86 19.56
CA LYS A 14 -5.41 13.21 20.11
C LYS A 14 -4.40 14.10 19.37
N HIS A 15 -3.21 13.57 19.06
CA HIS A 15 -2.18 14.30 18.35
C HIS A 15 -2.63 14.74 16.96
N LEU A 16 -3.22 13.83 16.16
CA LEU A 16 -3.75 14.14 14.83
C LEU A 16 -4.94 15.11 14.87
N GLU A 17 -5.81 15.00 15.88
CA GLU A 17 -6.94 15.91 16.06
C GLU A 17 -6.53 17.32 16.50
N THR A 18 -5.44 17.44 17.27
CA THR A 18 -4.97 18.72 17.83
C THR A 18 -3.79 19.34 17.10
N THR A 19 -3.18 18.63 16.15
CA THR A 19 -2.00 19.08 15.39
C THR A 19 -2.27 19.02 13.87
N PRO A 20 -2.95 20.04 13.31
CA PRO A 20 -3.38 20.02 11.91
C PRO A 20 -2.25 19.97 10.88
N SER A 21 -1.01 20.32 11.25
CA SER A 21 0.16 20.16 10.36
C SER A 21 0.51 18.69 10.17
N VAL A 22 0.62 17.92 11.26
CA VAL A 22 0.93 16.48 11.20
C VAL A 22 -0.19 15.71 10.50
N LYS A 23 -1.46 16.04 10.78
CA LYS A 23 -2.59 15.45 10.04
C LYS A 23 -2.46 15.66 8.53
N ARG A 24 -2.15 16.88 8.09
CA ARG A 24 -1.96 17.18 6.66
C ARG A 24 -0.77 16.46 6.06
N GLU A 25 0.32 16.29 6.81
CA GLU A 25 1.47 15.49 6.35
C GLU A 25 1.09 14.01 6.15
N VAL A 26 0.30 13.43 7.05
CA VAL A 26 -0.22 12.06 6.91
C VAL A 26 -1.09 11.93 5.66
N GLU A 27 -2.03 12.85 5.46
CA GLU A 27 -2.93 12.88 4.29
C GLU A 27 -2.12 12.98 2.98
N PHE A 28 -1.17 13.90 2.93
CA PHE A 28 -0.28 14.07 1.79
C PHE A 28 0.59 12.83 1.55
N ALA A 29 1.11 12.21 2.61
CA ALA A 29 1.91 11.00 2.50
C ALA A 29 1.10 9.83 1.94
N PHE A 30 -0.18 9.67 2.29
CA PHE A 30 -1.05 8.65 1.70
C PHE A 30 -1.32 8.90 0.21
N SER A 31 -1.49 10.16 -0.20
CA SER A 31 -1.63 10.53 -1.62
C SER A 31 -0.34 10.25 -2.41
N ALA A 32 0.81 10.61 -1.85
CA ALA A 32 2.12 10.31 -2.42
C ALA A 32 2.39 8.80 -2.48
N LEU A 33 2.00 8.05 -1.45
CA LEU A 33 2.12 6.59 -1.40
C LEU A 33 1.28 5.93 -2.48
N LEU A 34 0.03 6.34 -2.67
CA LEU A 34 -0.80 5.81 -3.76
C LEU A 34 -0.16 6.10 -5.12
N THR A 35 0.41 7.31 -5.28
CA THR A 35 1.13 7.72 -6.49
C THR A 35 2.45 6.96 -6.68
N ALA A 36 3.09 6.45 -5.64
CA ALA A 36 4.32 5.67 -5.77
C ALA A 36 4.06 4.17 -5.93
N ALA A 37 3.05 3.64 -5.25
CA ALA A 37 2.76 2.22 -5.11
C ALA A 37 1.25 1.96 -5.29
N ASN A 38 0.74 2.15 -6.52
CA ASN A 38 -0.69 2.00 -6.77
C ASN A 38 -1.10 0.51 -6.68
N PRO A 39 -2.01 0.12 -5.76
CA PRO A 39 -2.35 -1.28 -5.52
C PRO A 39 -3.20 -1.93 -6.65
N SER A 40 -3.57 -1.18 -7.69
CA SER A 40 -4.09 -1.73 -8.94
C SER A 40 -3.08 -2.69 -9.58
N ASP A 41 -1.78 -2.37 -9.48
CA ASP A 41 -0.71 -3.30 -9.80
C ASP A 41 -0.51 -4.28 -8.64
N ARG A 42 -0.56 -5.58 -8.92
CA ARG A 42 -0.42 -6.64 -7.92
C ARG A 42 0.95 -6.62 -7.22
N GLY A 43 2.03 -6.30 -7.93
CA GLY A 43 3.39 -6.21 -7.38
C GLY A 43 3.56 -5.04 -6.42
N LEU A 44 2.81 -3.95 -6.64
CA LEU A 44 2.88 -2.75 -5.80
C LEU A 44 2.00 -2.82 -4.55
N ARG A 45 1.08 -3.79 -4.43
CA ARG A 45 0.20 -3.95 -3.25
C ARG A 45 0.98 -4.09 -1.94
N PHE A 46 2.09 -4.83 -1.98
CA PHE A 46 2.95 -5.02 -0.81
C PHE A 46 3.66 -3.72 -0.41
N LEU A 47 4.10 -2.93 -1.39
CA LEU A 47 4.72 -1.63 -1.15
C LEU A 47 3.71 -0.62 -0.59
N PHE A 48 2.47 -0.64 -1.07
CA PHE A 48 1.39 0.19 -0.50
C PHE A 48 1.14 -0.17 0.96
N GLY A 49 0.96 -1.45 1.27
CA GLY A 49 0.78 -1.92 2.65
C GLY A 49 1.91 -1.46 3.56
N ASN A 50 3.16 -1.79 3.20
CA ASN A 50 4.35 -1.42 3.96
C ASN A 50 4.50 0.10 4.14
N GLY A 51 4.30 0.88 3.08
CA GLY A 51 4.37 2.34 3.15
C GLY A 51 3.34 2.92 4.10
N ALA A 52 2.12 2.37 4.14
CA ALA A 52 1.09 2.79 5.07
C ALA A 52 1.48 2.50 6.53
N GLU A 53 2.11 1.35 6.81
CA GLU A 53 2.61 1.05 8.16
C GLU A 53 3.64 2.09 8.62
N TRP A 54 4.58 2.47 7.74
CA TRP A 54 5.60 3.48 8.04
C TRP A 54 5.03 4.89 8.22
N ILE A 55 4.01 5.27 7.45
CA ILE A 55 3.32 6.56 7.62
C ILE A 55 2.67 6.62 9.01
N ILE A 56 1.91 5.58 9.38
CA ILE A 56 1.27 5.50 10.71
C ILE A 56 2.32 5.47 11.82
N ALA A 57 3.40 4.70 11.65
CA ALA A 57 4.47 4.63 12.63
C ALA A 57 5.15 5.99 12.84
N SER A 58 5.37 6.74 11.75
CA SER A 58 5.95 8.10 11.82
C SER A 58 5.02 9.08 12.53
N ALA A 59 3.71 9.00 12.28
CA ALA A 59 2.71 9.83 12.96
C ALA A 59 2.56 9.49 14.44
N ALA A 60 2.65 8.20 14.79
CA ALA A 60 2.66 7.74 16.17
C ALA A 60 3.93 8.20 16.90
N TRP A 61 5.10 8.11 16.23
CA TRP A 61 6.35 8.63 16.76
C TRP A 61 6.27 10.14 17.07
N SER A 62 5.70 10.95 16.17
CA SER A 62 5.51 12.38 16.42
C SER A 62 4.55 12.67 17.58
N ALA A 63 3.66 11.73 17.91
CA ALA A 63 2.79 11.77 19.09
C ALA A 63 3.48 11.27 20.38
N GLY A 64 4.77 10.92 20.33
CA GLY A 64 5.51 10.34 21.45
C GLY A 64 5.15 8.86 21.73
N VAL A 65 4.63 8.15 20.73
CA VAL A 65 4.36 6.72 20.79
C VAL A 65 5.50 5.98 20.10
N LEU A 66 6.24 5.18 20.87
CA LEU A 66 7.27 4.31 20.34
C LEU A 66 6.61 3.11 19.64
N VAL A 67 6.44 3.20 18.33
CA VAL A 67 5.95 2.10 17.48
C VAL A 67 6.93 1.87 16.33
N ALA A 68 7.15 0.60 15.99
CA ALA A 68 7.94 0.21 14.83
C ALA A 68 7.13 -0.77 13.98
N PRO A 69 7.13 -0.67 12.64
CA PRO A 69 6.47 -1.66 11.79
C PRO A 69 7.06 -3.06 12.04
N ALA A 70 6.20 -4.08 11.95
CA ALA A 70 6.59 -5.48 12.01
C ALA A 70 7.32 -5.85 10.69
N GLY A 71 8.55 -5.37 10.52
CA GLY A 71 9.39 -5.73 9.37
C GLY A 71 9.72 -7.22 9.36
N HIS A 72 9.86 -7.82 8.17
CA HIS A 72 10.10 -9.25 7.97
C HIS A 72 11.45 -9.80 8.50
N ASN A 73 12.28 -9.02 9.18
CA ASN A 73 13.57 -9.50 9.70
C ASN A 73 14.03 -8.66 10.91
N ALA A 74 14.41 -9.33 12.01
CA ALA A 74 15.61 -9.00 12.79
C ALA A 74 15.83 -10.05 13.89
N ASN A 75 16.91 -10.83 13.80
CA ASN A 75 17.50 -11.54 14.93
C ASN A 75 18.70 -10.71 15.44
N GLY A 76 18.78 -10.47 16.75
CA GLY A 76 20.04 -10.26 17.47
C GLY A 76 20.56 -8.82 17.65
N PHE A 77 19.80 -7.93 18.30
CA PHE A 77 20.34 -6.68 18.85
C PHE A 77 19.78 -6.43 20.26
N ASP A 78 20.54 -5.81 21.17
CA ASP A 78 20.10 -5.48 22.55
C ASP A 78 18.98 -4.42 22.60
N LEU A 79 18.68 -3.76 21.47
CA LEU A 79 17.47 -2.96 21.29
C LEU A 79 16.24 -3.81 20.88
N GLY A 80 16.42 -5.12 20.73
CA GLY A 80 15.40 -6.08 20.31
C GLY A 80 14.17 -6.04 21.20
N ASP A 81 14.34 -6.08 22.53
CA ASP A 81 13.21 -6.02 23.46
C ASP A 81 12.42 -4.70 23.37
N LEU A 82 13.10 -3.58 23.13
CA LEU A 82 12.48 -2.27 22.94
C LEU A 82 11.76 -2.19 21.59
N LEU A 83 12.37 -2.76 20.54
CA LEU A 83 11.82 -2.82 19.19
C LEU A 83 10.64 -3.80 19.12
N ASP A 84 10.69 -4.91 19.84
CA ASP A 84 9.65 -5.93 19.93
C ASP A 84 8.46 -5.41 20.74
N SER A 85 8.73 -4.69 21.85
CA SER A 85 7.69 -3.96 22.59
C SER A 85 7.02 -2.89 21.71
N ALA A 86 7.79 -2.19 20.87
CA ALA A 86 7.27 -1.20 19.92
C ALA A 86 6.50 -1.82 18.74
N ARG A 87 6.87 -3.04 18.30
CA ARG A 87 6.20 -3.79 17.22
C ARG A 87 4.89 -4.43 17.65
N SER A 88 4.73 -4.70 18.96
CA SER A 88 3.58 -5.41 19.51
C SER A 88 2.33 -4.55 19.72
N LEU A 89 2.36 -3.25 19.39
CA LEU A 89 1.26 -2.34 19.71
C LEU A 89 0.02 -2.59 18.84
N TRP A 90 0.21 -2.74 17.53
CA TRP A 90 -0.84 -3.12 16.59
C TRP A 90 -0.27 -3.50 15.21
N SER A 91 -0.98 -4.36 14.49
CA SER A 91 -0.80 -4.55 13.04
C SER A 91 -1.49 -3.41 12.27
N VAL A 92 -1.00 -3.04 11.09
CA VAL A 92 -1.66 -2.05 10.22
C VAL A 92 -2.18 -2.74 8.96
N LYS A 93 -3.47 -2.54 8.64
CA LYS A 93 -4.09 -3.03 7.39
C LYS A 93 -4.64 -1.86 6.59
N ALA A 94 -3.93 -1.50 5.53
CA ALA A 94 -4.27 -0.37 4.68
C ALA A 94 -4.97 -0.77 3.38
N SER A 95 -5.92 0.06 2.93
CA SER A 95 -6.58 -0.05 1.64
C SER A 95 -6.80 1.34 1.05
N ALA A 96 -6.53 1.51 -0.26
CA ALA A 96 -6.87 2.73 -1.00
C ALA A 96 -8.28 2.67 -1.63
N SER A 97 -9.11 1.69 -1.27
CA SER A 97 -10.45 1.53 -1.85
C SER A 97 -11.52 2.27 -1.04
N LYS A 98 -12.46 2.92 -1.72
CA LYS A 98 -13.69 3.51 -1.12
C LYS A 98 -14.59 2.48 -0.47
N THR A 99 -14.50 1.23 -0.92
CA THR A 99 -15.25 0.11 -0.36
C THR A 99 -14.31 -1.04 -0.05
N SER A 100 -14.57 -1.76 1.03
CA SER A 100 -13.84 -2.99 1.34
C SER A 100 -14.86 -4.09 1.54
N SER A 101 -14.87 -5.07 0.63
CA SER A 101 -15.65 -6.29 0.84
C SER A 101 -15.04 -7.10 1.98
N GLN A 102 -13.71 -7.23 1.98
CA GLN A 102 -12.99 -8.08 2.89
C GLN A 102 -11.54 -7.61 3.08
N VAL A 103 -11.04 -7.67 4.30
CA VAL A 103 -9.66 -7.38 4.68
C VAL A 103 -8.99 -8.68 5.12
N ARG A 104 -7.79 -8.95 4.60
CA ARG A 104 -6.97 -10.08 5.03
C ARG A 104 -6.24 -9.71 6.33
N LEU A 105 -6.46 -10.50 7.37
CA LEU A 105 -5.81 -10.34 8.67
C LEU A 105 -4.47 -11.08 8.68
N ILE A 106 -4.54 -12.38 8.40
CA ILE A 106 -3.40 -13.32 8.42
C ILE A 106 -3.44 -14.12 7.13
N ASN A 107 -2.31 -14.20 6.42
CA ASN A 107 -2.18 -15.10 5.28
C ASN A 107 -1.62 -16.44 5.78
N PHE A 108 -2.17 -17.55 5.29
CA PHE A 108 -1.63 -18.88 5.54
C PHE A 108 -1.68 -19.71 4.26
N MET A 109 -0.67 -20.55 4.03
CA MET A 109 -0.66 -21.50 2.92
C MET A 109 -1.10 -22.86 3.44
N GLY A 110 -2.32 -23.31 3.09
CA GLY A 110 -2.86 -24.61 3.49
C GLY A 110 -3.80 -24.56 4.70
N ASP A 111 -3.78 -25.59 5.55
CA ASP A 111 -4.66 -25.67 6.73
C ASP A 111 -4.23 -24.63 7.77
N GLY A 112 -4.83 -23.44 7.71
CA GLY A 112 -4.80 -22.40 8.74
C GLY A 112 -5.51 -22.82 10.03
N ALA A 113 -5.34 -24.07 10.46
CA ALA A 113 -6.00 -24.70 11.60
C ALA A 113 -5.82 -23.85 12.87
N ASN A 114 -4.61 -23.29 13.04
CA ASN A 114 -4.25 -22.48 14.20
C ASN A 114 -4.28 -20.96 13.96
N ALA A 115 -4.70 -20.50 12.76
CA ALA A 115 -4.80 -19.07 12.51
C ALA A 115 -5.93 -18.47 13.35
N ALA A 116 -5.56 -17.62 14.29
CA ALA A 116 -6.47 -16.86 15.15
C ALA A 116 -6.08 -15.38 15.06
N TRP A 117 -7.07 -14.50 15.14
CA TRP A 117 -6.82 -13.06 15.21
C TRP A 117 -6.74 -12.67 16.68
N ASP A 118 -5.53 -12.45 17.16
CA ASP A 118 -5.20 -12.19 18.56
C ASP A 118 -4.35 -10.92 18.76
N GLU A 119 -4.11 -10.17 17.69
CA GLU A 119 -3.36 -8.91 17.72
C GLU A 119 -4.28 -7.70 17.47
N PRO A 120 -4.15 -6.61 18.26
CA PRO A 120 -4.76 -5.34 17.91
C PRO A 120 -4.39 -4.92 16.48
N THR A 121 -5.35 -4.42 15.72
CA THR A 121 -5.16 -4.10 14.31
C THR A 121 -5.77 -2.74 13.98
N LEU A 122 -4.95 -1.86 13.43
CA LEU A 122 -5.35 -0.57 12.89
C LEU A 122 -5.72 -0.72 11.41
N PHE A 123 -7.00 -0.56 11.12
CA PHE A 123 -7.53 -0.58 9.76
C PHE A 123 -7.53 0.83 9.20
N VAL A 124 -6.82 1.04 8.09
CA VAL A 124 -6.62 2.35 7.48
C VAL A 124 -7.22 2.36 6.07
N GLY A 125 -7.99 3.39 5.74
CA GLY A 125 -8.43 3.58 4.37
C GLY A 125 -9.63 4.50 4.20
N PRO A 126 -9.96 4.86 2.95
CA PRO A 126 -11.10 5.73 2.66
C PRO A 126 -12.43 5.10 3.08
N TYR A 127 -12.54 3.77 3.06
CA TYR A 127 -13.78 3.07 3.44
C TYR A 127 -14.15 3.22 4.94
N VAL A 128 -13.22 3.66 5.77
CA VAL A 128 -13.39 3.98 7.20
C VAL A 128 -13.10 5.44 7.51
N ASP A 129 -12.95 6.30 6.50
CA ASP A 129 -12.70 7.73 6.65
C ASP A 129 -11.51 8.06 7.58
N GLY A 130 -10.40 7.33 7.43
CA GLY A 130 -9.18 7.49 8.24
C GLY A 130 -8.65 6.15 8.75
N ALA A 131 -8.52 6.02 10.08
CA ALA A 131 -8.08 4.80 10.74
C ALA A 131 -8.95 4.41 11.92
N VAL A 132 -9.16 3.10 12.12
CA VAL A 132 -9.90 2.55 13.26
C VAL A 132 -9.13 1.40 13.91
N LEU A 133 -8.95 1.46 15.23
CA LEU A 133 -8.31 0.41 16.02
C LEU A 133 -9.34 -0.64 16.45
N LEU A 134 -9.10 -1.88 16.09
CA LEU A 134 -9.89 -3.04 16.50
C LEU A 134 -9.00 -3.98 17.32
N ASP A 135 -9.43 -4.33 18.53
CA ASP A 135 -8.67 -5.17 19.45
C ASP A 135 -9.43 -6.49 19.75
N PRO A 136 -9.08 -7.61 19.10
CA PRO A 136 -9.75 -8.90 19.31
C PRO A 136 -9.45 -9.53 20.67
N THR A 137 -8.45 -9.02 21.40
CA THR A 137 -8.15 -9.50 22.76
C THR A 137 -9.16 -8.98 23.77
N LYS A 138 -9.68 -7.77 23.54
CA LYS A 138 -10.67 -7.08 24.38
C LYS A 138 -12.11 -7.35 23.98
N ASP A 139 -12.39 -7.54 22.69
CA ASP A 139 -13.72 -7.88 22.18
C ASP A 139 -13.74 -9.26 21.50
N LYS A 140 -14.17 -10.28 22.24
CA LYS A 140 -14.31 -11.65 21.72
C LYS A 140 -15.44 -11.79 20.69
N THR A 141 -16.44 -10.92 20.74
CA THR A 141 -17.51 -10.88 19.73
C THR A 141 -16.94 -10.41 18.40
N LEU A 142 -16.08 -9.39 18.43
CA LEU A 142 -15.36 -8.91 17.26
C LEU A 142 -14.41 -9.98 16.70
N ALA A 143 -13.64 -10.65 17.55
CA ALA A 143 -12.76 -11.75 17.14
C ALA A 143 -13.55 -12.87 16.42
N GLY A 144 -14.74 -13.22 16.94
CA GLY A 144 -15.65 -14.21 16.34
C GLY A 144 -16.25 -13.82 14.98
N LYS A 145 -16.14 -12.56 14.57
CA LYS A 145 -16.56 -12.10 13.22
C LYS A 145 -15.50 -12.40 12.14
N ALA A 146 -14.28 -12.73 12.52
CA ALA A 146 -13.25 -13.16 11.57
C ALA A 146 -13.60 -14.55 11.00
N ARG A 147 -13.40 -14.73 9.70
CA ARG A 147 -13.72 -15.98 8.98
C ARG A 147 -12.45 -16.56 8.37
N LYS A 148 -12.34 -17.88 8.39
CA LYS A 148 -11.26 -18.59 7.68
C LYS A 148 -11.68 -18.79 6.23
N GLY A 149 -10.85 -18.30 5.31
CA GLY A 149 -10.88 -18.66 3.90
C GLY A 149 -9.91 -19.80 3.60
N SER A 150 -9.71 -20.09 2.31
CA SER A 150 -8.79 -21.14 1.86
C SER A 150 -7.32 -20.80 2.09
N ASP A 151 -6.96 -19.51 2.09
CA ASP A 151 -5.57 -19.03 2.15
C ASP A 151 -5.35 -17.87 3.14
N ALA A 152 -6.39 -17.48 3.89
CA ALA A 152 -6.31 -16.35 4.80
C ALA A 152 -7.41 -16.35 5.87
N LEU A 153 -7.08 -15.76 7.02
CA LEU A 153 -8.07 -15.29 7.99
C LEU A 153 -8.49 -13.88 7.59
N VAL A 154 -9.79 -13.65 7.52
CA VAL A 154 -10.35 -12.45 6.89
C VAL A 154 -11.46 -11.82 7.74
N LEU A 155 -11.60 -10.50 7.63
CA LEU A 155 -12.68 -9.75 8.26
C LEU A 155 -13.45 -8.99 7.19
N ALA A 156 -14.78 -9.03 7.25
CA ALA A 156 -15.61 -8.27 6.32
C ALA A 156 -15.40 -6.76 6.55
N GLY A 157 -15.18 -5.98 5.48
CA GLY A 157 -14.93 -4.54 5.62
C GLY A 157 -16.13 -3.77 6.20
N GLY A 158 -17.35 -4.31 6.03
CA GLY A 158 -18.55 -3.79 6.68
C GLY A 158 -18.49 -3.86 8.21
N VAL A 159 -17.86 -4.89 8.78
CA VAL A 159 -17.66 -5.01 10.24
C VAL A 159 -16.76 -3.89 10.74
N VAL A 160 -15.65 -3.63 10.03
CA VAL A 160 -14.70 -2.56 10.37
C VAL A 160 -15.39 -1.19 10.30
N LYS A 161 -16.14 -0.93 9.23
CA LYS A 161 -16.87 0.33 9.04
C LYS A 161 -17.96 0.54 10.09
N GLN A 162 -18.66 -0.51 10.48
CA GLN A 162 -19.66 -0.45 11.53
C GLN A 162 -19.00 -0.18 12.89
N TYR A 163 -17.90 -0.89 13.20
CA TYR A 163 -17.15 -0.69 14.44
C TYR A 163 -16.65 0.75 14.58
N ALA A 164 -16.14 1.36 13.51
CA ALA A 164 -15.70 2.77 13.53
C ALA A 164 -16.83 3.75 13.90
N LYS A 165 -18.08 3.44 13.53
CA LYS A 165 -19.26 4.27 13.88
C LYS A 165 -19.75 4.03 15.30
N GLU A 166 -19.72 2.78 15.74
CA GLU A 166 -20.17 2.36 17.08
C GLU A 166 -19.17 2.76 18.17
N HIS A 167 -17.88 2.83 17.82
CA HIS A 167 -16.77 3.13 18.70
C HIS A 167 -15.96 4.33 18.19
N PRO A 168 -16.53 5.56 18.22
CA PRO A 168 -15.82 6.76 17.77
C PRO A 168 -14.52 6.99 18.54
N GLU A 169 -14.40 6.52 19.80
CA GLU A 169 -13.18 6.53 20.59
C GLU A 169 -12.03 5.75 19.95
N ASN A 170 -12.33 4.71 19.16
CA ASN A 170 -11.37 3.90 18.41
C ASN A 170 -11.11 4.40 16.99
N HIS A 171 -11.75 5.50 16.57
CA HIS A 171 -11.61 6.08 15.22
C HIS A 171 -10.84 7.40 15.27
N VAL A 172 -9.96 7.61 14.28
CA VAL A 172 -9.29 8.87 14.01
C VAL A 172 -9.48 9.23 12.53
N ALA A 173 -10.01 10.44 12.29
CA ALA A 173 -10.38 10.90 10.96
C ALA A 173 -9.23 11.64 10.27
N PHE A 174 -8.88 11.20 9.07
CA PHE A 174 -7.99 11.87 8.13
C PHE A 174 -8.22 11.32 6.72
N ASP A 175 -7.86 12.09 5.72
CA ASP A 175 -8.02 11.70 4.33
C ASP A 175 -7.00 10.63 3.92
N VAL A 176 -7.51 9.53 3.35
CA VAL A 176 -6.70 8.54 2.63
C VAL A 176 -7.12 8.63 1.18
N GLU A 177 -6.14 8.79 0.29
CA GLU A 177 -6.40 8.95 -1.14
C GLU A 177 -7.10 7.72 -1.72
N VAL A 178 -8.08 7.95 -2.60
CA VAL A 178 -8.85 6.89 -3.22
C VAL A 178 -8.19 6.48 -4.52
N ASN A 179 -7.86 5.19 -4.63
CA ASN A 179 -7.45 4.62 -5.88
C ASN A 179 -8.60 4.61 -6.90
N SER A 180 -8.48 5.43 -7.93
CA SER A 180 -9.42 5.49 -9.06
C SER A 180 -9.26 4.34 -10.07
N GLY A 181 -8.27 3.46 -9.87
CA GLY A 181 -7.96 2.35 -10.77
C GLY A 181 -7.07 2.71 -11.97
N ALA A 182 -6.67 3.98 -12.09
CA ALA A 182 -5.72 4.41 -13.10
C ALA A 182 -4.29 3.97 -12.69
N GLY A 183 -3.92 2.76 -13.08
CA GLY A 183 -2.56 2.23 -12.92
C GLY A 183 -1.59 2.91 -13.89
N GLY A 184 -1.05 4.06 -13.51
CA GLY A 184 -0.04 4.79 -14.30
C GLY A 184 1.40 4.61 -13.82
N ASN A 185 1.62 3.82 -12.77
CA ASN A 185 2.94 3.72 -12.15
C ASN A 185 3.76 2.61 -12.77
N ASP A 186 5.02 2.92 -13.07
CA ASP A 186 6.01 1.94 -13.51
C ASP A 186 6.39 1.02 -12.33
N PRO A 187 5.97 -0.26 -12.33
CA PRO A 187 6.26 -1.17 -11.23
C PRO A 187 7.75 -1.49 -11.11
N TYR A 188 8.53 -1.18 -12.15
CA TYR A 188 9.97 -1.41 -12.20
C TYR A 188 10.77 -0.16 -11.85
N LYS A 189 10.15 0.96 -11.48
CA LYS A 189 10.83 2.23 -11.17
C LYS A 189 12.01 2.06 -10.21
N PHE A 190 11.86 1.24 -9.18
CA PHE A 190 12.93 0.93 -8.25
C PHE A 190 14.09 0.18 -8.91
N VAL A 191 13.80 -0.89 -9.66
CA VAL A 191 14.82 -1.67 -10.38
C VAL A 191 15.54 -0.82 -11.42
N LYS A 192 14.81 0.05 -12.14
CA LYS A 192 15.37 1.04 -13.07
C LYS A 192 16.29 2.04 -12.37
N SER A 193 15.99 2.44 -11.12
CA SER A 193 16.86 3.34 -10.35
C SER A 193 18.17 2.67 -9.89
N ILE A 194 18.20 1.34 -9.74
CA ILE A 194 19.42 0.58 -9.45
C ILE A 194 20.22 0.38 -10.72
N LEU A 195 19.56 -0.08 -11.78
CA LEU A 195 20.17 -0.34 -13.10
C LEU A 195 20.22 0.94 -13.94
N ASP A 196 20.70 2.02 -13.31
CA ASP A 196 20.83 3.31 -13.97
C ASP A 196 21.78 3.19 -15.18
N PRO A 197 21.39 3.67 -16.38
CA PRO A 197 22.20 3.54 -17.58
C PRO A 197 23.60 4.16 -17.49
N SER A 198 23.80 5.17 -16.64
CA SER A 198 25.12 5.80 -16.43
C SER A 198 26.11 4.87 -15.74
N HIS A 199 25.62 3.96 -14.90
CA HIS A 199 26.45 2.99 -14.16
C HIS A 199 26.36 1.57 -14.72
N PHE A 200 25.24 1.20 -15.35
CA PHE A 200 24.94 -0.14 -15.84
C PHE A 200 24.46 -0.15 -17.31
N PRO A 201 25.28 0.31 -18.27
CA PRO A 201 24.87 0.53 -19.67
C PRO A 201 24.48 -0.74 -20.44
N VAL A 202 24.82 -1.92 -19.93
CA VAL A 202 24.41 -3.22 -20.51
C VAL A 202 23.13 -3.76 -19.85
N LEU A 203 23.06 -3.72 -18.52
CA LEU A 203 21.94 -4.29 -17.75
C LEU A 203 20.68 -3.41 -17.82
N SER A 204 20.83 -2.12 -18.10
CA SER A 204 19.71 -1.19 -18.29
C SER A 204 19.00 -1.35 -19.65
N LYS A 205 19.64 -2.00 -20.64
CA LYS A 205 19.15 -2.09 -22.02
C LYS A 205 17.72 -2.63 -22.14
N PRO A 206 17.30 -3.69 -21.42
CA PRO A 206 15.92 -4.16 -21.49
C PRO A 206 14.92 -3.09 -21.05
N PHE A 207 15.25 -2.31 -20.02
CA PHE A 207 14.37 -1.24 -19.51
C PHE A 207 14.28 -0.09 -20.51
N VAL A 208 15.42 0.39 -21.02
CA VAL A 208 15.46 1.45 -22.05
C VAL A 208 14.72 1.02 -23.32
N ALA A 209 14.90 -0.23 -23.77
CA ALA A 209 14.22 -0.75 -24.95
C ALA A 209 12.71 -1.00 -24.73
N SER A 210 12.30 -1.27 -23.49
CA SER A 210 10.89 -1.49 -23.12
C SER A 210 10.13 -0.21 -22.80
N GLU A 211 10.80 0.94 -22.71
CA GLU A 211 10.11 2.19 -22.45
C GLU A 211 9.15 2.48 -23.61
N PRO A 212 7.87 2.76 -23.31
CA PRO A 212 6.92 3.15 -24.35
C PRO A 212 7.53 4.35 -25.07
N VAL A 213 7.64 4.27 -26.39
CA VAL A 213 7.98 5.44 -27.20
C VAL A 213 6.96 6.50 -26.82
N LYS A 214 7.40 7.56 -26.14
CA LYS A 214 6.57 8.74 -25.88
C LYS A 214 6.45 9.48 -27.21
N SER A 215 5.72 8.87 -28.13
CA SER A 215 5.28 9.48 -29.37
C SER A 215 4.30 10.58 -28.99
N THR A 216 4.75 11.82 -29.11
CA THR A 216 3.87 12.99 -29.02
C THR A 216 3.29 13.33 -30.39
N THR A 217 3.77 12.69 -31.48
CA THR A 217 3.33 12.96 -32.84
C THR A 217 3.36 11.71 -33.73
N LYS A 218 2.42 11.62 -34.69
CA LYS A 218 2.39 10.58 -35.74
C LYS A 218 3.73 10.47 -36.49
N VAL A 219 4.50 11.56 -36.56
CA VAL A 219 5.83 11.59 -37.20
C VAL A 219 6.87 10.77 -36.43
N ASP A 220 6.80 10.77 -35.09
CA ASP A 220 7.73 10.01 -34.25
C ASP A 220 7.42 8.50 -34.28
N GLU A 221 6.14 8.14 -34.38
CA GLU A 221 5.70 6.76 -34.65
C GLU A 221 6.18 6.25 -36.01
N ILE A 222 6.07 7.05 -37.07
CA ILE A 222 6.56 6.70 -38.41
C ILE A 222 8.09 6.50 -38.40
N LYS A 223 8.83 7.36 -37.70
CA LYS A 223 10.29 7.20 -37.54
C LYS A 223 10.65 5.93 -36.77
N SER A 224 9.91 5.61 -35.70
CA SER A 224 10.14 4.38 -34.93
C SER A 224 9.90 3.11 -35.76
N LEU A 225 8.85 3.10 -36.59
CA LEU A 225 8.59 2.02 -37.53
C LEU A 225 9.70 1.88 -38.58
N ALA A 226 10.23 2.99 -39.07
CA ALA A 226 11.35 2.99 -40.02
C ALA A 226 12.62 2.41 -39.38
N ASP A 227 12.94 2.80 -38.15
CA ASP A 227 14.04 2.24 -37.36
C ASP A 227 13.89 0.74 -37.09
N LEU A 228 12.67 0.25 -36.86
CA LEU A 228 12.39 -1.17 -36.67
C LEU A 228 12.57 -1.98 -37.96
N LYS A 229 12.19 -1.40 -39.10
CA LYS A 229 12.44 -1.97 -40.42
C LYS A 229 13.93 -2.01 -40.76
N GLU A 230 14.68 -0.92 -40.54
CA GLU A 230 16.12 -0.87 -40.78
C GLU A 230 16.90 -1.88 -39.93
N ARG A 231 16.43 -2.14 -38.71
CA ARG A 231 17.00 -3.18 -37.82
C ARG A 231 16.56 -4.61 -38.19
N GLY A 232 15.76 -4.78 -39.23
CA GLY A 232 15.24 -6.08 -39.68
C GLY A 232 14.22 -6.71 -38.74
N VAL A 233 13.66 -5.95 -37.80
CA VAL A 233 12.64 -6.42 -36.85
C VAL A 233 11.27 -6.49 -37.53
N LEU A 234 11.00 -5.59 -38.48
CA LEU A 234 9.81 -5.60 -39.32
C LEU A 234 10.18 -5.97 -40.77
N THR A 235 9.34 -6.80 -41.39
CA THR A 235 9.38 -6.97 -42.85
C THR A 235 8.78 -5.74 -43.55
N GLU A 236 9.05 -5.57 -44.84
CA GLU A 236 8.45 -4.48 -45.65
C GLU A 236 6.92 -4.48 -45.53
N ASP A 237 6.29 -5.65 -45.65
CA ASP A 237 4.83 -5.79 -45.60
C ASP A 237 4.26 -5.41 -44.23
N GLN A 238 4.96 -5.79 -43.14
CA GLN A 238 4.57 -5.42 -41.77
C GLN A 238 4.73 -3.91 -41.52
N PHE A 239 5.78 -3.31 -42.08
CA PHE A 239 6.00 -1.87 -42.01
C PHE A 239 4.89 -1.10 -42.76
N GLN A 240 4.55 -1.49 -44.00
CA GLN A 240 3.49 -0.84 -44.78
C GLN A 240 2.11 -0.98 -44.12
N ALA A 241 1.80 -2.15 -43.55
CA ALA A 241 0.55 -2.36 -42.83
C ALA A 241 0.45 -1.48 -41.57
N ALA A 242 1.54 -1.35 -40.81
CA ALA A 242 1.60 -0.49 -39.63
C ALA A 242 1.51 1.00 -40.02
N LEU A 243 2.17 1.41 -41.11
CA LEU A 243 2.11 2.77 -41.64
C LEU A 243 0.70 3.17 -42.09
N ALA A 244 -0.02 2.26 -42.76
CA ALA A 244 -1.39 2.49 -43.19
C ALA A 244 -2.35 2.69 -42.00
N GLY A 245 -2.19 1.92 -40.92
CA GLY A 245 -2.99 2.07 -39.69
C GLY A 245 -2.74 3.38 -38.94
N LEU A 246 -1.58 4.01 -39.13
CA LEU A 246 -1.21 5.29 -38.53
C LEU A 246 -1.73 6.51 -39.30
N LEU A 247 -1.95 6.37 -40.62
CA LEU A 247 -2.35 7.46 -41.51
C LEU A 247 -3.88 7.59 -41.66
N THR A 248 -4.64 6.61 -41.18
CA THR A 248 -6.09 6.75 -40.92
C THR A 248 -6.38 7.55 -39.65
#